data_AF-A0A089MXZ1-F1
#
_entry.id   AF-A0A089MXZ1-F1
#
_cell.length_a   1.000
_cell.length_b   1.000
_cell.length_c   1.000
_cell.angle_alpha   90.00
_cell.angle_beta   90.00
_cell.angle_gamma   90.00
#
_symmetry.space_group_name_H-M   'P 1'
#
loop_
_entity.id
_entity.type
_entity.pdbx_description
1 polymer ?
#
loop_
_entity_poly.entity_id
_entity_poly.type
_entity_poly.pdbx_seq_one_letter_code
_entity_poly.pdbx_strand_id
1 'polypeptide(L)'
;MDELIRSLDLLTREMMSRLQEATYEELVVFVEERQKLVDSIAEKVAIYPSSAAQKQEIHRILGYDNELLDRMNALRQEAQNFLQKRGQAKIQRSAYEQNYTPDSILMDRKK
;
A
#
# COMPACT_ATOMS: atom_id res chain seq x y z
N MET A 1 -28.32 10.42 -2.77
CA MET A 1 -27.34 9.52 -3.41
C MET A 1 -26.33 10.32 -4.20
N ASP A 2 -26.76 11.33 -4.95
CA ASP A 2 -25.85 12.20 -5.74
C ASP A 2 -24.72 12.82 -4.91
N GLU A 3 -25.02 13.33 -3.72
CA GLU A 3 -23.97 13.85 -2.81
C GLU A 3 -22.95 12.78 -2.39
N LEU A 4 -23.36 11.52 -2.19
CA LEU A 4 -22.44 10.44 -1.85
C LEU A 4 -21.51 10.11 -3.03
N ILE A 5 -22.06 10.05 -4.24
CA ILE A 5 -21.28 9.81 -5.47
C ILE A 5 -20.34 10.99 -5.73
N ARG A 6 -20.77 12.22 -5.48
CA ARG A 6 -19.93 13.41 -5.59
C ARG A 6 -18.77 13.39 -4.58
N SER A 7 -19.04 13.05 -3.33
CA SER A 7 -18.00 12.90 -2.31
C SER A 7 -17.01 11.79 -2.67
N LEU A 8 -17.49 10.67 -3.20
CA LEU A 8 -16.64 9.58 -3.68
C LEU A 8 -15.73 10.02 -4.84
N ASP A 9 -16.28 10.78 -5.79
CA ASP A 9 -15.49 11.34 -6.90
C ASP A 9 -14.44 12.34 -6.42
N LEU A 10 -14.80 13.25 -5.52
CA LEU A 10 -13.87 14.23 -4.95
C LEU A 10 -12.72 13.53 -4.23
N LEU A 11 -13.04 12.58 -3.35
CA LEU A 11 -12.04 11.78 -2.63
C LEU A 11 -11.10 11.05 -3.60
N THR A 12 -11.67 10.45 -4.66
CA THR A 12 -10.90 9.74 -5.69
C THR A 12 -9.98 10.71 -6.44
N ARG A 13 -10.50 11.83 -6.93
CA ARG A 13 -9.71 12.83 -7.66
C ARG A 13 -8.60 13.44 -6.82
N GLU A 14 -8.85 13.70 -5.54
CA GLU A 14 -7.84 14.22 -4.63
C GLU A 14 -6.68 13.23 -4.50
N MET A 15 -6.98 11.94 -4.26
CA MET A 15 -5.94 10.90 -4.22
C MET A 15 -5.22 10.77 -5.57
N MET A 16 -5.95 10.75 -6.69
CA MET A 16 -5.36 10.66 -8.02
C MET A 16 -4.39 11.81 -8.33
N SER A 17 -4.69 13.03 -7.85
CA SER A 17 -3.84 14.21 -8.07
C SER A 17 -2.44 14.10 -7.45
N ARG A 18 -2.31 13.26 -6.41
CA ARG A 18 -1.08 13.07 -5.64
C ARG A 18 -0.67 11.60 -5.53
N LEU A 19 -1.20 10.74 -6.40
CA LEU A 19 -1.06 9.28 -6.29
C LEU A 19 0.39 8.80 -6.26
N GLN A 20 1.26 9.43 -7.05
CA GLN A 20 2.67 9.06 -7.13
C GLN A 20 3.48 9.45 -5.89
N GLU A 21 3.00 10.44 -5.14
CA GLU A 21 3.62 10.94 -3.91
C GLU A 21 2.99 10.30 -2.67
N ALA A 22 1.79 9.72 -2.81
CA ALA A 22 1.05 9.12 -1.73
C ALA A 22 1.83 7.99 -1.04
N THR A 23 1.87 8.04 0.29
CA THR A 23 2.46 6.99 1.11
C THR A 23 1.50 5.82 1.30
N TYR A 24 2.01 4.71 1.84
CA TYR A 24 1.17 3.56 2.19
C TYR A 24 0.09 3.95 3.21
N GLU A 25 0.43 4.72 4.24
CA GLU A 25 -0.50 5.15 5.29
C GLU A 25 -1.63 6.01 4.71
N GLU A 26 -1.31 6.93 3.81
CA GLU A 26 -2.31 7.77 3.15
C GLU A 26 -3.26 6.96 2.26
N LEU A 27 -2.73 5.94 1.57
CA LEU A 27 -3.55 5.02 0.77
C LEU A 27 -4.47 4.17 1.64
N VAL A 28 -4.03 3.76 2.84
CA VAL A 28 -4.89 3.04 3.79
C VAL A 28 -6.05 3.93 4.24
N VAL A 29 -5.76 5.15 4.70
CA VAL A 29 -6.80 6.10 5.12
C VAL A 29 -7.78 6.38 3.97
N PHE A 30 -7.27 6.58 2.76
CA PHE A 30 -8.10 6.76 1.57
C PHE A 30 -9.03 5.57 1.31
N VAL A 31 -8.53 4.33 1.38
CA VAL A 31 -9.35 3.14 1.18
C VAL A 31 -10.43 3.02 2.27
N GLU A 32 -10.12 3.34 3.52
CA GLU A 32 -11.09 3.32 4.62
C GLU A 32 -12.20 4.36 4.40
N GLU A 33 -11.85 5.60 4.04
CA GLU A 33 -12.85 6.64 3.73
C GLU A 33 -13.67 6.31 2.49
N ARG A 34 -13.03 5.75 1.46
CA ARG A 34 -13.70 5.27 0.24
C ARG A 34 -14.71 4.17 0.57
N GLN A 35 -14.35 3.23 1.44
CA GLN A 35 -15.22 2.12 1.82
C GLN A 35 -16.50 2.63 2.51
N LYS A 36 -16.39 3.58 3.44
CA LYS A 36 -17.56 4.18 4.12
C LYS A 36 -18.55 4.80 3.13
N LEU A 37 -18.04 5.47 2.10
CA LEU A 37 -18.87 6.07 1.05
C LEU A 37 -19.53 5.00 0.17
N VAL A 38 -18.77 3.96 -0.21
CA VAL A 38 -19.29 2.84 -1.01
C VAL A 38 -20.38 2.08 -0.26
N ASP A 39 -20.18 1.81 1.04
CA ASP A 39 -21.17 1.15 1.88
C ASP A 39 -22.46 1.98 1.98
N SER A 40 -22.31 3.29 2.21
CA SER A 40 -23.44 4.22 2.24
C SER A 40 -24.21 4.27 0.91
N ILE A 41 -23.49 4.18 -0.22
CA ILE A 41 -24.11 4.10 -1.55
C ILE A 41 -24.86 2.78 -1.69
N ALA A 42 -24.24 1.65 -1.34
CA ALA A 42 -24.84 0.32 -1.43
C ALA A 42 -26.15 0.22 -0.62
N GLU A 43 -26.16 0.74 0.61
CA GLU A 43 -27.37 0.82 1.44
C GLU A 43 -28.49 1.62 0.75
N LYS A 44 -28.16 2.75 0.12
CA LYS A 44 -29.15 3.57 -0.60
C LYS A 44 -29.65 2.87 -1.86
N VAL A 45 -28.78 2.16 -2.58
CA VAL A 45 -29.14 1.40 -3.79
C VAL A 45 -30.10 0.26 -3.48
N ALA A 46 -29.96 -0.38 -2.32
CA ALA A 46 -30.87 -1.43 -1.88
C ALA A 46 -32.32 -0.94 -1.71
N ILE A 47 -32.51 0.34 -1.41
CA ILE A 47 -33.85 0.96 -1.23
C ILE A 47 -34.33 1.61 -2.52
N TYR A 48 -33.46 2.34 -3.21
CA TYR A 48 -33.77 3.09 -4.42
C TYR A 48 -32.75 2.78 -5.53
N PRO A 49 -33.17 2.16 -6.65
CA PRO A 49 -32.26 1.85 -7.75
C PRO A 49 -31.56 3.09 -8.30
N SER A 50 -30.28 2.97 -8.63
CA SER A 50 -29.52 4.08 -9.23
C SER A 50 -30.06 4.47 -10.60
N SER A 51 -30.09 5.77 -10.87
CA SER A 51 -30.39 6.33 -12.19
C SER A 51 -29.27 6.03 -13.20
N ALA A 52 -29.55 6.19 -14.49
CA ALA A 52 -28.54 6.02 -15.54
C ALA A 52 -27.35 6.99 -15.37
N ALA A 53 -27.61 8.24 -15.00
CA ALA A 53 -26.57 9.23 -14.74
C ALA A 53 -25.68 8.85 -13.56
N GLN A 54 -26.28 8.37 -12.45
CA GLN A 54 -25.54 7.91 -11.28
C GLN A 54 -24.64 6.70 -11.62
N LYS A 55 -25.15 5.75 -12.40
CA LYS A 55 -24.36 4.60 -12.87
C LYS A 55 -23.19 5.05 -13.73
N GLN A 56 -23.38 6.03 -14.61
CA GLN A 56 -22.32 6.56 -15.45
C GLN A 56 -21.19 7.18 -14.62
N GLU A 57 -21.53 7.98 -13.61
CA GLU A 57 -20.52 8.55 -12.71
C GLU A 57 -19.78 7.48 -11.91
N ILE A 58 -20.48 6.48 -11.39
CA ILE A 58 -19.84 5.34 -10.70
C ILE A 58 -18.87 4.61 -11.62
N HIS A 59 -19.25 4.34 -12.87
CA HIS A 59 -18.34 3.70 -13.84
C HIS A 59 -17.11 4.56 -14.14
N ARG A 60 -17.27 5.88 -14.23
CA ARG A 60 -16.13 6.79 -14.41
C ARG A 60 -15.17 6.73 -13.24
N ILE A 61 -15.69 6.73 -12.01
CA ILE A 61 -14.87 6.62 -10.79
C ILE A 61 -14.12 5.28 -10.75
N LEU A 62 -14.80 4.17 -11.09
CA LEU A 62 -14.17 2.85 -11.17
C LEU A 62 -13.02 2.78 -12.19
N GLY A 63 -13.00 3.67 -13.19
CA GLY A 63 -11.91 3.78 -14.16
C GLY A 63 -10.55 4.08 -13.53
N TYR A 64 -10.50 4.69 -12.33
CA TYR A 64 -9.26 5.02 -11.63
C TYR A 64 -8.71 3.85 -10.78
N ASP A 65 -9.46 2.77 -10.58
CA ASP A 65 -9.11 1.71 -9.64
C ASP A 65 -7.84 0.95 -10.06
N ASN A 66 -7.59 0.82 -11.36
CA ASN A 66 -6.37 0.16 -11.85
C ASN A 66 -5.11 0.94 -11.45
N GLU A 67 -5.12 2.27 -11.62
CA GLU A 67 -3.97 3.12 -11.28
C GLU A 67 -3.71 3.10 -9.76
N LEU A 68 -4.77 3.11 -8.96
CA LEU A 68 -4.69 2.97 -7.50
C LEU A 68 -4.06 1.62 -7.09
N LEU A 69 -4.51 0.52 -7.70
CA LEU A 69 -3.98 -0.82 -7.45
C LEU A 69 -2.52 -0.95 -7.88
N ASP A 70 -2.14 -0.38 -9.02
CA ASP A 70 -0.76 -0.38 -9.50
C ASP A 70 0.17 0.34 -8.51
N ARG A 71 -0.25 1.49 -7.98
CA ARG A 71 0.52 2.21 -6.96
C ARG A 71 0.67 1.39 -5.67
N MET A 72 -0.41 0.79 -5.18
CA MET A 72 -0.35 -0.06 -3.98
C MET A 72 0.58 -1.27 -4.18
N ASN A 73 0.55 -1.88 -5.37
CA ASN A 73 1.45 -2.98 -5.71
C ASN A 73 2.92 -2.54 -5.82
N ALA A 74 3.18 -1.35 -6.37
CA ALA A 74 4.52 -0.79 -6.42
C ALA A 74 5.11 -0.60 -5.02
N LEU A 75 4.35 -0.03 -4.09
CA LEU A 75 4.77 0.14 -2.69
C LEU A 75 4.99 -1.21 -1.99
N ARG A 76 4.12 -2.19 -2.24
CA ARG A 76 4.27 -3.56 -1.74
C ARG A 76 5.58 -4.19 -2.24
N GLN A 77 5.89 -4.02 -3.52
CA GLN A 77 7.11 -4.56 -4.13
C GLN A 77 8.37 -3.87 -3.60
N GLU A 78 8.32 -2.55 -3.39
CA GLU A 78 9.41 -1.79 -2.79
C GLU A 78 9.73 -2.29 -1.37
N ALA A 79 8.71 -2.46 -0.54
CA ALA A 79 8.87 -3.00 0.81
C ALA A 79 9.47 -4.42 0.81
N GLN A 80 9.03 -5.28 -0.11
CA GLN A 80 9.58 -6.62 -0.28
C GLN A 80 11.06 -6.58 -0.67
N ASN A 81 11.42 -5.72 -1.63
CA ASN A 81 12.80 -5.55 -2.09
C ASN A 81 13.71 -5.03 -0.96
N PHE A 82 13.20 -4.11 -0.13
CA PHE A 82 13.93 -3.58 1.02
C PHE A 82 14.24 -4.69 2.06
N LEU A 83 13.25 -5.53 2.37
CA LEU A 83 13.43 -6.67 3.27
C LEU A 83 14.46 -7.68 2.74
N GLN A 84 14.42 -7.99 1.44
CA GLN A 84 15.38 -8.90 0.81
C GLN A 84 16.81 -8.35 0.86
N LYS A 85 17.02 -7.07 0.51
CA LYS A 85 18.34 -6.42 0.59
C LYS A 85 18.90 -6.45 2.01
N ARG A 86 18.05 -6.22 3.03
CA ARG A 86 18.47 -6.31 4.43
C ARG A 86 18.88 -7.73 4.83
N GLY A 87 18.16 -8.75 4.35
CA GLY A 87 18.52 -10.14 4.54
C GLY A 87 19.89 -10.48 3.95
N GLN A 88 20.14 -10.04 2.71
CA GLN A 88 21.43 -10.25 2.03
C GLN A 88 22.58 -9.52 2.73
N ALA A 89 22.38 -8.27 3.17
CA ALA A 89 23.38 -7.52 3.93
C ALA A 89 23.76 -8.20 5.26
N LYS A 90 22.79 -8.81 5.95
CA LYS A 90 23.05 -9.58 7.18
C LYS A 90 23.86 -10.84 6.90
N ILE A 91 23.59 -11.54 5.80
CA ILE A 91 24.34 -12.73 5.37
C ILE A 91 25.78 -12.35 5.00
N GLN A 92 25.97 -11.28 4.22
CA GLN A 92 27.31 -10.80 3.86
C GLN A 92 28.12 -10.38 5.09
N ARG A 93 27.52 -9.65 6.04
CA ARG A 93 28.19 -9.28 7.29
C ARG A 93 28.59 -10.50 8.13
N SER A 94 27.71 -11.49 8.24
CA SER A 94 28.02 -12.76 8.93
C SER A 94 29.15 -13.54 8.26
N ALA A 95 29.24 -13.54 6.93
CA ALA A 95 30.31 -14.24 6.20
C ALA A 95 31.67 -13.53 6.36
N TYR A 96 31.69 -12.20 6.45
CA TYR A 96 32.91 -11.44 6.74
C TYR A 96 33.35 -11.55 8.21
N GLU A 97 32.40 -11.54 9.17
CA GLU A 97 32.72 -11.68 10.61
C GLU A 97 33.18 -13.10 10.97
N GLN A 98 32.69 -14.16 10.31
CA GLN A 98 33.16 -15.55 10.53
C GLN A 98 34.58 -15.82 9.99
N ASN A 99 35.07 -15.04 9.04
CA ASN A 99 36.45 -15.13 8.56
C ASN A 99 37.44 -14.33 9.44
N TYR A 100 36.94 -13.60 10.45
CA TYR A 100 37.75 -12.84 11.41
C TYR A 100 37.62 -13.40 12.83
N THR A 101 37.51 -14.72 12.97
CA THR A 101 38.01 -15.40 14.17
C THR A 101 39.42 -15.90 13.87
N PRO A 102 40.47 -15.11 14.17
CA PRO A 102 41.78 -15.71 14.31
C PRO A 102 41.65 -16.68 15.49
N ASP A 103 42.09 -17.92 15.28
CA ASP A 103 42.37 -18.90 16.32
C ASP A 103 42.96 -18.22 17.56
N SER A 104 42.11 -17.84 18.52
CA SER A 104 42.54 -17.48 19.86
C SER A 104 42.82 -18.80 20.56
N ILE A 105 43.92 -19.42 20.15
CA ILE A 105 44.61 -20.45 20.89
C ILE A 105 45.13 -19.74 22.14
N LEU A 106 44.31 -19.74 23.17
CA LEU A 106 44.71 -19.40 24.53
C LEU A 106 45.62 -20.55 25.02
N MET A 107 46.87 -20.54 24.56
CA MET A 107 47.94 -21.31 25.19
C MET A 107 48.33 -20.56 26.46
N ASP A 108 47.85 -21.05 27.60
CA ASP A 108 48.68 -21.00 28.81
C ASP A 108 48.63 -22.33 29.54
N ARG A 109 49.71 -23.10 29.36
CA ARG A 109 50.10 -24.19 30.25
C ARG A 109 51.55 -23.93 30.66
N LYS A 110 51.74 -23.56 31.93
CA LYS A 110 52.82 -24.02 32.83
C LYS A 110 52.51 -23.50 34.24
N LYS A 111 52.27 -24.38 35.21
CA LYS A 111 53.25 -25.02 36.13
C LYS A 111 54.03 -24.01 36.97
#